data_AF-A0A7C1Z1W2-F1
#
_entry.id   AF-A0A7C1Z1W2-F1
#
_cell.length_a   1.000
_cell.length_b   1.000
_cell.length_c   1.000
_cell.angle_alpha   90.00
_cell.angle_beta   90.00
_cell.angle_gamma   90.00
#
_symmetry.space_group_name_H-M   'P 1'
#
loop_
_entity.id
_entity.type
_entity.pdbx_description
1 polymer ?
#
loop_
_entity_poly.entity_id
_entity_poly.type
_entity_poly.pdbx_seq_one_letter_code
_entity_poly.pdbx_strand_id
1 'polypeptide(L)'
;RFEASMTYDAKGNLSGLYDASLVRMTDTDGDFLSGKSSSDAESLAWDNNGGVIAAFEREHRLLRYEAGRVKAEIIPPPPEIFLAPRNGGIESLTRLNDGRLVAISEALQTKGGVFGWIKAEKGWSRFIYETDGPFAPKGAATLPGGDVLVLERFYANKDHQGVKIMRLGPSAFVPGAIIKGTPVASLRPPLSIDNFEGIAVAKGKRGETLIYLISDDNFSSNQRTLLMMFELIGKPPSGRKAF
;
A
#
# COMPACT_ATOMS: atom_id res chain seq x y z
N ARG A 1 -11.07 6.65 8.61
CA ARG A 1 -9.74 7.27 8.76
C ARG A 1 -9.31 7.23 10.22
N PHE A 2 -8.25 6.50 10.50
CA PHE A 2 -7.56 6.51 11.79
C PHE A 2 -6.33 7.41 11.68
N GLU A 3 -6.12 8.29 12.64
CA GLU A 3 -4.93 9.13 12.75
C GLU A 3 -4.41 9.05 14.19
N ALA A 4 -3.11 8.95 14.36
CA ALA A 4 -2.47 8.97 15.67
C ALA A 4 -1.03 9.48 15.54
N SER A 5 -0.48 9.95 16.65
CA SER A 5 0.92 10.32 16.77
C SER A 5 1.74 9.12 17.20
N MET A 6 2.93 8.96 16.60
CA MET A 6 3.86 7.88 16.97
C MET A 6 4.75 8.31 18.14
N THR A 7 4.97 7.39 19.09
CA THR A 7 5.97 7.56 20.15
C THR A 7 7.13 6.57 19.99
N TYR A 8 8.33 7.01 20.38
CA TYR A 8 9.56 6.27 20.17
C TYR A 8 10.35 6.15 21.48
N ASP A 9 11.01 5.01 21.68
CA ASP A 9 11.90 4.82 22.82
C ASP A 9 13.21 5.61 22.68
N ALA A 10 14.07 5.56 23.70
CA ALA A 10 15.37 6.25 23.70
C ALA A 10 16.34 5.80 22.59
N LYS A 11 16.10 4.63 21.97
CA LYS A 11 16.88 4.08 20.85
C LYS A 11 16.27 4.46 19.49
N GLY A 12 15.10 5.10 19.50
CA GLY A 12 14.34 5.48 18.29
C GLY A 12 13.50 4.34 17.73
N ASN A 13 13.21 3.28 18.50
CA ASN A 13 12.27 2.25 18.08
C ASN A 13 10.84 2.71 18.32
N LEU A 14 9.92 2.33 17.44
CA LEU A 14 8.49 2.55 17.63
C LEU A 14 8.05 1.85 18.93
N SER A 15 7.44 2.60 19.83
CA SER A 15 7.05 2.11 21.17
C SER A 15 5.55 2.23 21.45
N GLY A 16 4.82 2.96 20.61
CA GLY A 16 3.37 3.08 20.72
C GLY A 16 2.79 4.19 19.86
N LEU A 17 1.49 4.41 20.04
CA LEU A 17 0.70 5.48 19.45
C LEU A 17 -0.01 6.27 20.56
N TYR A 18 -0.21 7.57 20.36
CA TYR A 18 -0.97 8.45 21.24
C TYR A 18 -1.78 9.47 20.44
N ASP A 19 -2.67 10.22 21.10
CA ASP A 19 -3.57 11.19 20.47
C ASP A 19 -4.33 10.63 19.26
N ALA A 20 -4.85 9.41 19.43
CA ALA A 20 -5.57 8.72 18.38
C ALA A 20 -6.95 9.34 18.14
N SER A 21 -7.30 9.52 16.88
CA SER A 21 -8.63 9.89 16.42
C SER A 21 -9.10 8.91 15.36
N LEU A 22 -10.39 8.60 15.38
CA LEU A 22 -11.04 7.74 14.42
C LEU A 22 -12.28 8.45 13.88
N VAL A 23 -12.28 8.69 12.59
CA VAL A 23 -13.39 9.33 11.88
C VAL A 23 -13.87 8.42 10.78
N ARG A 24 -15.19 8.25 10.64
CA ARG A 24 -15.76 7.50 9.52
C ARG A 24 -15.52 8.24 8.22
N MET A 25 -15.20 7.49 7.17
CA MET A 25 -15.07 8.06 5.83
C MET A 25 -16.46 8.39 5.29
N THR A 26 -16.52 9.41 4.46
CA THR A 26 -17.77 9.96 3.91
C THR A 26 -17.76 9.91 2.38
N ASP A 27 -18.93 9.84 1.77
CA ASP A 27 -19.09 9.80 0.33
C ASP A 27 -18.99 11.19 -0.32
N THR A 28 -19.42 11.27 -1.59
CA THR A 28 -19.48 12.48 -2.40
C THR A 28 -20.61 13.42 -2.04
N ASP A 29 -21.48 13.08 -1.10
CA ASP A 29 -22.50 13.96 -0.53
C ASP A 29 -22.13 14.43 0.88
N GLY A 30 -21.16 13.76 1.50
CA GLY A 30 -20.68 14.03 2.85
C GLY A 30 -21.31 13.10 3.90
N ASP A 31 -22.10 12.13 3.47
CA ASP A 31 -22.72 11.13 4.32
C ASP A 31 -21.74 10.02 4.65
N PHE A 32 -21.88 9.40 5.82
CA PHE A 32 -20.98 8.32 6.21
C PHE A 32 -21.13 7.12 5.27
N LEU A 33 -20.00 6.61 4.78
CA LEU A 33 -19.98 5.32 4.07
C LEU A 33 -20.51 4.24 5.01
N SER A 34 -21.51 3.51 4.54
CA SER A 34 -22.20 2.48 5.32
C SER A 34 -22.38 1.21 4.50
N GLY A 35 -22.33 0.06 5.17
CA GLY A 35 -22.41 -1.25 4.54
C GLY A 35 -21.10 -1.67 3.86
N LYS A 36 -20.88 -3.00 3.79
CA LYS A 36 -19.62 -3.58 3.33
C LYS A 36 -19.28 -3.21 1.88
N SER A 37 -20.26 -3.06 0.99
CA SER A 37 -20.02 -2.70 -0.43
C SER A 37 -19.43 -1.30 -0.60
N SER A 38 -19.82 -0.36 0.26
CA SER A 38 -19.43 1.04 0.10
C SER A 38 -18.31 1.46 1.04
N SER A 39 -18.05 0.76 2.15
CA SER A 39 -17.02 1.16 3.11
C SER A 39 -15.68 0.43 2.98
N ASP A 40 -15.54 -0.49 2.02
CA ASP A 40 -14.37 -1.37 1.91
C ASP A 40 -13.18 -0.68 1.23
N ALA A 41 -12.40 0.06 2.01
CA ALA A 41 -11.20 0.75 1.53
C ALA A 41 -9.98 -0.15 1.65
N GLU A 42 -9.29 -0.40 0.55
CA GLU A 42 -8.19 -1.37 0.46
C GLU A 42 -6.80 -0.71 0.43
N SER A 43 -6.70 0.51 -0.11
CA SER A 43 -5.40 1.18 -0.21
C SER A 43 -5.51 2.70 -0.18
N LEU A 44 -4.43 3.35 0.25
CA LEU A 44 -4.33 4.79 0.42
C LEU A 44 -3.05 5.34 -0.22
N ALA A 45 -3.17 6.50 -0.87
CA ALA A 45 -2.02 7.29 -1.31
C ALA A 45 -2.19 8.76 -0.92
N TRP A 46 -1.09 9.45 -0.71
CA TRP A 46 -1.11 10.90 -0.52
C TRP A 46 -1.55 11.63 -1.79
N ASP A 47 -2.31 12.71 -1.59
CA ASP A 47 -2.57 13.71 -2.61
C ASP A 47 -1.56 14.87 -2.52
N ASN A 48 -1.37 15.62 -3.60
CA ASN A 48 -0.35 16.67 -3.71
C ASN A 48 -0.48 17.78 -2.66
N ASN A 49 -1.65 17.94 -2.04
CA ASN A 49 -1.97 19.01 -1.09
C ASN A 49 -2.26 18.51 0.34
N GLY A 50 -1.65 17.39 0.74
CA GLY A 50 -1.86 16.81 2.08
C GLY A 50 -3.21 16.12 2.27
N GLY A 51 -3.99 15.99 1.20
CA GLY A 51 -5.15 15.12 1.14
C GLY A 51 -4.76 13.66 0.96
N VAL A 52 -5.76 12.79 0.83
CA VAL A 52 -5.57 11.35 0.57
C VAL A 52 -6.46 10.89 -0.57
N ILE A 53 -6.01 9.86 -1.27
CA ILE A 53 -6.80 9.11 -2.24
C ILE A 53 -6.93 7.70 -1.70
N ALA A 54 -8.17 7.21 -1.62
CA ALA A 54 -8.51 5.88 -1.18
C ALA A 54 -9.08 5.06 -2.34
N ALA A 55 -8.62 3.81 -2.49
CA ALA A 55 -9.24 2.84 -3.37
C ALA A 55 -10.18 1.93 -2.59
N PHE A 56 -11.32 1.60 -3.20
CA PHE A 56 -12.34 0.76 -2.60
C PHE A 56 -12.56 -0.51 -3.43
N GLU A 57 -12.82 -1.62 -2.74
CA GLU A 57 -13.30 -2.86 -3.37
C GLU A 57 -14.83 -2.95 -3.38
N ARG A 58 -15.34 -3.99 -4.05
CA ARG A 58 -16.75 -4.29 -4.36
C ARG A 58 -17.39 -3.29 -5.31
N GLU A 59 -17.38 -2.03 -4.92
CA GLU A 59 -17.65 -0.89 -5.76
C GLU A 59 -16.32 -0.24 -6.13
N HIS A 60 -15.66 -0.81 -7.13
CA HIS A 60 -14.34 -0.37 -7.59
C HIS A 60 -14.35 1.11 -7.94
N ARG A 61 -13.81 1.93 -7.04
CA ARG A 61 -13.76 3.38 -7.18
C ARG A 61 -12.60 3.98 -6.41
N LEU A 62 -12.26 5.20 -6.77
CA LEU A 62 -11.25 6.01 -6.09
C LEU A 62 -11.93 7.25 -5.52
N LEU A 63 -11.78 7.48 -4.22
CA LEU A 63 -12.25 8.70 -3.56
C LEU A 63 -11.06 9.54 -3.10
N ARG A 64 -11.06 10.81 -3.49
CA ARG A 64 -10.10 11.82 -3.05
C ARG A 64 -10.72 12.65 -1.94
N TYR A 65 -9.96 12.84 -0.86
CA TYR A 65 -10.30 13.71 0.26
C TYR A 65 -9.22 14.77 0.34
N GLU A 66 -9.58 16.03 0.08
CA GLU A 66 -8.65 17.14 0.27
C GLU A 66 -8.34 17.34 1.76
N ALA A 67 -7.19 17.94 2.07
CA ALA A 67 -6.81 18.20 3.45
C ALA A 67 -7.88 19.00 4.19
N GLY A 68 -8.31 18.50 5.35
CA GLY A 68 -9.34 19.12 6.18
C GLY A 68 -10.77 19.04 5.63
N ARG A 69 -11.00 18.39 4.47
CA ARG A 69 -12.35 18.18 3.92
C ARG A 69 -12.85 16.77 4.23
N VAL A 70 -14.14 16.70 4.56
CA VAL A 70 -14.85 15.42 4.75
C VAL A 70 -15.42 14.90 3.43
N LYS A 71 -16.02 15.77 2.62
CA LYS A 71 -16.66 15.41 1.36
C LYS A 71 -15.63 14.84 0.37
N ALA A 72 -15.92 13.67 -0.18
CA ALA A 72 -15.07 13.02 -1.16
C ALA A 72 -15.30 13.57 -2.57
N GLU A 73 -14.28 13.46 -3.41
CA GLU A 73 -14.35 13.64 -4.85
C GLU A 73 -14.06 12.32 -5.54
N ILE A 74 -14.85 11.95 -6.55
CA ILE A 74 -14.54 10.76 -7.36
C ILE A 74 -13.37 11.06 -8.27
N ILE A 75 -12.34 10.22 -8.21
CA ILE A 75 -11.38 10.10 -9.29
C ILE A 75 -11.90 9.03 -10.25
N PRO A 76 -12.13 9.35 -11.54
CA PRO A 76 -12.51 8.34 -12.52
C PRO A 76 -11.50 7.19 -12.51
N PRO A 77 -11.92 5.95 -12.21
CA PRO A 77 -11.00 4.83 -12.13
C PRO A 77 -10.55 4.39 -13.53
N PRO A 78 -9.48 3.58 -13.65
CA PRO A 78 -9.12 2.99 -14.93
C PRO A 78 -10.25 2.08 -15.43
N PRO A 79 -10.71 2.16 -16.69
CA PRO A 79 -11.89 1.43 -17.17
C PRO A 79 -11.83 -0.08 -16.97
N GLU A 80 -10.64 -0.68 -17.03
CA GLU A 80 -10.48 -2.13 -16.91
C GLU A 80 -10.72 -2.63 -15.48
N ILE A 81 -10.74 -1.77 -14.46
CA ILE A 81 -10.98 -2.20 -13.08
C ILE A 81 -12.35 -2.84 -12.91
N PHE A 82 -13.33 -2.48 -13.76
CA PHE A 82 -14.67 -3.06 -13.70
C PHE A 82 -14.72 -4.53 -14.16
N LEU A 83 -13.63 -5.05 -14.71
CA LEU A 83 -13.46 -6.48 -15.00
C LEU A 83 -12.87 -7.25 -13.80
N ALA A 84 -12.40 -6.55 -12.76
CA ALA A 84 -11.78 -7.18 -11.60
C ALA A 84 -12.84 -7.89 -10.72
N PRO A 85 -12.45 -8.96 -10.02
CA PRO A 85 -13.30 -9.56 -8.99
C PRO A 85 -13.75 -8.53 -7.97
N ARG A 86 -14.89 -8.78 -7.32
CA ARG A 86 -15.42 -7.87 -6.29
C ARG A 86 -14.41 -7.57 -5.19
N ASN A 87 -13.63 -8.56 -4.78
CA ASN A 87 -12.63 -8.50 -3.72
C ASN A 87 -11.20 -8.68 -4.28
N GLY A 88 -10.89 -7.97 -5.36
CA GLY A 88 -9.62 -8.12 -6.06
C GLY A 88 -9.26 -6.88 -6.88
N GLY A 89 -9.71 -5.72 -6.39
CA GLY A 89 -9.57 -4.41 -7.00
C GLY A 89 -8.17 -3.82 -6.81
N ILE A 90 -8.08 -2.49 -6.69
CA ILE A 90 -6.81 -1.79 -6.44
C ILE A 90 -6.42 -1.94 -4.97
N GLU A 91 -5.42 -2.77 -4.69
CA GLU A 91 -4.89 -2.98 -3.34
C GLU A 91 -3.51 -2.34 -3.12
N SER A 92 -2.87 -1.87 -4.19
CA SER A 92 -1.62 -1.13 -4.06
C SER A 92 -1.75 0.21 -4.76
N LEU A 93 -1.64 1.29 -4.00
CA LEU A 93 -1.80 2.65 -4.48
C LEU A 93 -0.68 3.52 -3.92
N THR A 94 0.03 4.25 -4.78
CA THR A 94 1.05 5.22 -4.34
C THR A 94 1.21 6.36 -5.35
N ARG A 95 1.71 7.50 -4.88
CA ARG A 95 2.06 8.64 -5.74
C ARG A 95 3.55 8.68 -6.01
N LEU A 96 3.94 8.82 -7.27
CA LEU A 96 5.33 9.00 -7.67
C LEU A 96 5.82 10.43 -7.41
N ASN A 97 7.13 10.62 -7.33
CA ASN A 97 7.73 11.95 -7.12
C ASN A 97 7.43 12.95 -8.25
N ASP A 98 7.09 12.47 -9.45
CA ASP A 98 6.66 13.30 -10.58
C ASP A 98 5.15 13.60 -10.58
N GLY A 99 4.44 13.22 -9.52
CA GLY A 99 3.02 13.50 -9.31
C GLY A 99 2.08 12.46 -9.93
N ARG A 100 2.56 11.50 -10.73
CA ARG A 100 1.72 10.43 -11.26
C ARG A 100 1.23 9.51 -10.14
N LEU A 101 0.03 8.95 -10.31
CA LEU A 101 -0.51 7.93 -9.39
C LEU A 101 -0.26 6.54 -9.99
N VAL A 102 0.24 5.61 -9.19
CA VAL A 102 0.38 4.21 -9.56
C VAL A 102 -0.63 3.40 -8.76
N ALA A 103 -1.41 2.58 -9.47
CA ALA A 103 -2.34 1.62 -8.91
C ALA A 103 -1.99 0.21 -9.42
N ILE A 104 -2.08 -0.80 -8.56
CA ILE A 104 -1.92 -2.22 -8.94
C ILE A 104 -3.11 -2.99 -8.39
N SER A 105 -3.71 -3.82 -9.24
CA SER A 105 -4.77 -4.72 -8.82
C SER A 105 -4.22 -5.90 -8.03
N GLU A 106 -5.00 -6.43 -7.11
CA GLU A 106 -4.68 -7.70 -6.44
C GLU A 106 -4.89 -8.89 -7.39
N ALA A 107 -6.03 -8.92 -8.08
CA ALA A 107 -6.49 -10.14 -8.75
C ALA A 107 -7.04 -9.96 -10.17
N LEU A 108 -6.86 -8.78 -10.80
CA LEU A 108 -7.16 -8.63 -12.22
C LEU A 108 -6.01 -9.25 -13.04
N GLN A 109 -6.10 -10.55 -13.25
CA GLN A 109 -5.08 -11.38 -13.88
C GLN A 109 -4.92 -11.08 -15.38
N THR A 110 -3.68 -11.20 -15.86
CA THR A 110 -3.31 -11.15 -17.27
C THR A 110 -2.14 -12.09 -17.55
N LYS A 111 -1.75 -12.23 -18.82
CA LYS A 111 -0.55 -13.02 -19.16
C LYS A 111 0.69 -12.34 -18.56
N GLY A 112 1.32 -12.99 -17.59
CA GLY A 112 2.57 -12.54 -16.97
C GLY A 112 2.39 -11.76 -15.67
N GLY A 113 1.18 -11.69 -15.09
CA GLY A 113 0.96 -11.08 -13.78
C GLY A 113 -0.42 -10.45 -13.64
N VAL A 114 -0.49 -9.30 -12.98
CA VAL A 114 -1.74 -8.55 -12.75
C VAL A 114 -1.69 -7.18 -13.41
N PHE A 115 -2.87 -6.61 -13.68
CA PHE A 115 -2.93 -5.25 -14.22
C PHE A 115 -2.47 -4.22 -13.19
N GLY A 116 -1.69 -3.26 -13.67
CA GLY A 116 -1.41 -2.01 -13.01
C GLY A 116 -1.72 -0.83 -13.92
N TRP A 117 -1.87 0.35 -13.33
CA TRP A 117 -2.18 1.57 -14.06
C TRP A 117 -1.39 2.76 -13.53
N ILE A 118 -1.05 3.65 -14.45
CA ILE A 118 -0.42 4.94 -14.19
C ILE A 118 -1.44 6.01 -14.54
N LYS A 119 -1.85 6.82 -13.56
CA LYS A 119 -2.64 8.02 -13.80
C LYS A 119 -1.71 9.20 -14.02
N ALA A 120 -1.79 9.79 -15.20
CA ALA A 120 -1.20 11.10 -15.52
C ALA A 120 -2.32 12.11 -15.84
N GLU A 121 -1.95 13.30 -16.31
CA GLU A 121 -2.90 14.36 -16.69
C GLU A 121 -3.88 13.90 -17.78
N LYS A 122 -3.38 13.18 -18.79
CA LYS A 122 -4.18 12.69 -19.92
C LYS A 122 -5.07 11.47 -19.60
N GLY A 123 -5.04 10.97 -18.37
CA GLY A 123 -5.81 9.81 -17.93
C GLY A 123 -4.94 8.62 -17.51
N TRP A 124 -5.52 7.43 -17.58
CA TRP A 124 -4.89 6.18 -17.17
C TRP A 124 -4.18 5.49 -18.32
N SER A 125 -3.01 4.92 -18.04
CA SER A 125 -2.29 4.02 -18.94
C SER A 125 -1.96 2.72 -18.22
N ARG A 126 -2.12 1.59 -18.89
CA ARG A 126 -1.91 0.26 -18.30
C ARG A 126 -0.42 -0.11 -18.28
N PHE A 127 -0.06 -0.96 -17.34
CA PHE A 127 1.16 -1.78 -17.35
C PHE A 127 0.81 -3.15 -16.73
N ILE A 128 1.73 -4.10 -16.79
CA ILE A 128 1.61 -5.40 -16.13
C ILE A 128 2.60 -5.43 -14.97
N TYR A 129 2.10 -5.69 -13.76
CA TYR A 129 2.95 -6.01 -12.63
C TYR A 129 3.20 -7.52 -12.62
N GLU A 130 4.45 -7.93 -12.84
CA GLU A 130 4.84 -9.33 -12.83
C GLU A 130 4.84 -9.85 -11.39
N THR A 131 3.93 -10.78 -11.10
CA THR A 131 3.84 -11.50 -9.83
C THR A 131 4.55 -12.85 -9.94
N ASP A 132 5.24 -13.26 -8.87
CA ASP A 132 5.90 -14.57 -8.79
C ASP A 132 5.16 -15.50 -7.82
N GLY A 133 4.83 -16.70 -8.30
CA GLY A 133 4.21 -17.75 -7.49
C GLY A 133 2.86 -17.32 -6.86
N PRO A 134 2.62 -17.60 -5.57
CA PRO A 134 1.32 -17.36 -4.93
C PRO A 134 1.14 -15.93 -4.38
N PHE A 135 2.11 -15.04 -4.59
CA PHE A 135 2.10 -13.72 -3.97
C PHE A 135 1.20 -12.73 -4.73
N ALA A 136 0.42 -11.97 -3.96
CA ALA A 136 -0.42 -10.88 -4.47
C ALA A 136 0.02 -9.54 -3.86
N PRO A 137 -0.08 -8.42 -4.62
CA PRO A 137 0.27 -7.10 -4.13
C PRO A 137 -0.80 -6.58 -3.14
N LYS A 138 -0.35 -6.10 -1.98
CA LYS A 138 -1.17 -5.68 -0.82
C LYS A 138 -0.92 -4.24 -0.36
N GLY A 139 -0.12 -3.48 -1.10
CA GLY A 139 0.18 -2.10 -0.77
C GLY A 139 1.38 -1.57 -1.55
N ALA A 140 1.47 -0.25 -1.72
CA ALA A 140 2.63 0.38 -2.33
C ALA A 140 3.02 1.67 -1.60
N ALA A 141 4.32 1.98 -1.60
CA ALA A 141 4.85 3.21 -1.04
C ALA A 141 6.06 3.71 -1.83
N THR A 142 6.04 4.99 -2.21
CA THR A 142 7.14 5.63 -2.91
C THR A 142 8.25 6.03 -1.93
N LEU A 143 9.46 5.60 -2.21
CA LEU A 143 10.66 6.00 -1.49
C LEU A 143 11.02 7.46 -1.81
N PRO A 144 11.74 8.16 -0.90
CA PRO A 144 12.23 9.51 -1.17
C PRO A 144 13.04 9.63 -2.47
N GLY A 145 13.74 8.56 -2.89
CA GLY A 145 14.49 8.50 -4.14
C GLY A 145 13.66 8.25 -5.41
N GLY A 146 12.35 8.01 -5.28
CA GLY A 146 11.42 7.80 -6.40
C GLY A 146 11.08 6.34 -6.69
N ASP A 147 11.91 5.39 -6.25
CA ASP A 147 11.61 3.97 -6.32
C ASP A 147 10.35 3.62 -5.53
N VAL A 148 9.57 2.66 -6.03
CA VAL A 148 8.34 2.20 -5.37
C VAL A 148 8.60 0.87 -4.68
N LEU A 149 8.22 0.79 -3.41
CA LEU A 149 8.08 -0.47 -2.70
C LEU A 149 6.68 -1.02 -2.89
N VAL A 150 6.57 -2.31 -3.20
CA VAL A 150 5.30 -3.05 -3.24
C VAL A 150 5.36 -4.12 -2.15
N LEU A 151 4.39 -4.09 -1.25
CA LEU A 151 4.16 -5.15 -0.29
C LEU A 151 3.44 -6.29 -1.01
N GLU A 152 3.98 -7.49 -0.91
CA GLU A 152 3.33 -8.69 -1.41
C GLU A 152 3.08 -9.66 -0.27
N ARG A 153 1.95 -10.35 -0.33
CA ARG A 153 1.56 -11.38 0.64
C ARG A 153 1.02 -12.60 -0.08
N PHE A 154 1.24 -13.77 0.50
CA PHE A 154 0.39 -14.93 0.26
C PHE A 154 0.04 -15.60 1.58
N TYR A 155 -1.09 -16.30 1.58
CA TYR A 155 -1.53 -17.10 2.71
C TYR A 155 -2.19 -18.37 2.18
N ALA A 156 -1.63 -19.54 2.53
CA ALA A 156 -2.30 -20.82 2.34
C ALA A 156 -2.79 -21.38 3.68
N ASN A 157 -1.99 -21.26 4.74
CA ASN A 157 -2.33 -21.54 6.13
C ASN A 157 -1.31 -20.90 7.08
N LYS A 158 -1.50 -21.03 8.39
CA LYS A 158 -0.63 -20.42 9.43
C LYS A 158 0.86 -20.78 9.30
N ASP A 159 1.18 -21.98 8.82
CA ASP A 159 2.54 -22.50 8.67
C ASP A 159 3.09 -22.28 7.24
N HIS A 160 2.22 -21.91 6.30
CA HIS A 160 2.53 -21.66 4.90
C HIS A 160 1.94 -20.32 4.45
N GLN A 161 2.65 -19.27 4.81
CA GLN A 161 2.37 -17.89 4.48
C GLN A 161 3.70 -17.15 4.28
N GLY A 162 3.66 -16.01 3.61
CA GLY A 162 4.85 -15.22 3.41
C GLY A 162 4.54 -13.79 3.01
N VAL A 163 5.49 -12.93 3.35
CA VAL A 163 5.45 -11.51 3.03
C VAL A 163 6.76 -11.15 2.36
N LYS A 164 6.68 -10.40 1.27
CA LYS A 164 7.82 -9.85 0.54
C LYS A 164 7.64 -8.36 0.37
N ILE A 165 8.76 -7.65 0.28
CA ILE A 165 8.78 -6.27 -0.18
C ILE A 165 9.60 -6.26 -1.47
N MET A 166 8.96 -5.83 -2.55
CA MET A 166 9.54 -5.73 -3.87
C MET A 166 9.86 -4.26 -4.16
N ARG A 167 10.93 -4.00 -4.90
CA ARG A 167 11.36 -2.65 -5.29
C ARG A 167 11.30 -2.49 -6.81
N LEU A 168 10.66 -1.43 -7.25
CA LEU A 168 10.46 -1.06 -8.65
C LEU A 168 11.13 0.29 -8.90
N GLY A 169 11.93 0.41 -9.95
CA GLY A 169 12.53 1.67 -10.34
C GLY A 169 11.49 2.65 -10.92
N PRO A 170 11.62 3.97 -10.69
CA PRO A 170 10.63 4.95 -11.14
C PRO A 170 10.48 5.00 -12.67
N SER A 171 11.55 4.72 -13.40
CA SER A 171 11.57 4.70 -14.87
C SER A 171 10.84 3.48 -15.46
N ALA A 172 10.52 2.46 -14.66
CA ALA A 172 9.79 1.29 -15.14
C ALA A 172 8.30 1.60 -15.39
N PHE A 173 7.76 2.61 -14.72
CA PHE A 173 6.36 3.01 -14.87
C PHE A 173 6.15 3.78 -16.17
N VAL A 174 6.05 3.05 -17.28
CA VAL A 174 5.70 3.58 -18.60
C VAL A 174 4.52 2.79 -19.19
N PRO A 175 3.69 3.40 -20.05
CA PRO A 175 2.56 2.71 -20.69
C PRO A 175 2.99 1.42 -21.39
N GLY A 176 2.28 0.33 -21.12
CA GLY A 176 2.48 -0.99 -21.74
C GLY A 176 3.65 -1.80 -21.18
N ALA A 177 4.38 -1.30 -20.19
CA ALA A 177 5.50 -2.04 -19.59
C ALA A 177 5.05 -3.34 -18.90
N ILE A 178 5.94 -4.32 -18.86
CA ILE A 178 5.87 -5.44 -17.91
C ILE A 178 6.96 -5.15 -16.87
N ILE A 179 6.54 -4.94 -15.63
CA ILE A 179 7.42 -4.52 -14.54
C ILE A 179 7.62 -5.68 -13.58
N LYS A 180 8.87 -6.16 -13.51
CA LYS A 180 9.32 -7.13 -12.52
C LYS A 180 10.04 -6.42 -11.39
N GLY A 181 9.54 -6.59 -10.16
CA GLY A 181 10.19 -6.05 -8.97
C GLY A 181 11.48 -6.82 -8.60
N THR A 182 12.40 -6.15 -7.90
CA THR A 182 13.53 -6.81 -7.23
C THR A 182 13.22 -6.96 -5.74
N PRO A 183 13.33 -8.16 -5.14
CA PRO A 183 13.06 -8.33 -3.72
C PRO A 183 14.08 -7.56 -2.87
N VAL A 184 13.60 -6.83 -1.87
CA VAL A 184 14.44 -6.10 -0.90
C VAL A 184 14.27 -6.58 0.54
N ALA A 185 13.15 -7.22 0.85
CA ALA A 185 12.94 -7.86 2.15
C ALA A 185 11.98 -9.05 2.01
N SER A 186 12.09 -9.98 2.96
CA SER A 186 11.15 -11.09 3.12
C SER A 186 10.95 -11.35 4.60
N LEU A 187 9.69 -11.36 5.06
CA LEU A 187 9.36 -11.80 6.40
C LEU A 187 8.97 -13.28 6.35
N ARG A 188 9.70 -14.07 7.12
CA ARG A 188 9.53 -15.51 7.29
C ARG A 188 9.82 -15.89 8.74
N PRO A 189 9.41 -17.07 9.23
CA PRO A 189 9.73 -17.46 10.59
C PRO A 189 11.26 -17.43 10.81
N PRO A 190 11.77 -16.97 11.97
CA PRO A 190 11.05 -16.68 13.22
C PRO A 190 10.49 -15.25 13.35
N LEU A 191 10.56 -14.42 12.30
CA LEU A 191 9.94 -13.08 12.33
C LEU A 191 8.41 -13.21 12.40
N SER A 192 7.76 -12.18 12.97
CA SER A 192 6.30 -12.11 12.94
C SER A 192 5.80 -11.99 11.50
N ILE A 193 4.97 -12.94 11.10
CA ILE A 193 4.19 -12.91 9.87
C ILE A 193 2.74 -12.83 10.29
N ASP A 194 1.99 -11.96 9.63
CA ASP A 194 0.60 -11.68 9.95
C ASP A 194 -0.11 -11.16 8.69
N ASN A 195 -1.36 -10.73 8.80
CA ASN A 195 -2.15 -10.18 7.70
C ASN A 195 -1.71 -8.77 7.25
N PHE A 196 -0.45 -8.60 6.87
CA PHE A 196 0.04 -7.29 6.43
C PHE A 196 -0.66 -6.85 5.14
N GLU A 197 -1.33 -5.71 5.23
CA GLU A 197 -2.22 -5.13 4.20
C GLU A 197 -1.94 -3.64 3.95
N GLY A 198 -0.85 -3.13 4.52
CA GLY A 198 -0.43 -1.78 4.21
C GLY A 198 1.07 -1.59 4.41
N ILE A 199 1.63 -0.73 3.58
CA ILE A 199 3.01 -0.29 3.63
C ILE A 199 3.06 1.23 3.53
N ALA A 200 3.89 1.86 4.34
CA ALA A 200 4.17 3.28 4.25
C ALA A 200 5.67 3.55 4.40
N VAL A 201 6.13 4.67 3.84
CA VAL A 201 7.51 5.13 3.96
C VAL A 201 7.53 6.51 4.58
N ALA A 202 8.43 6.74 5.53
CA ALA A 202 8.70 8.07 6.06
C ALA A 202 10.20 8.29 6.27
N LYS A 203 10.59 9.56 6.41
CA LYS A 203 11.92 9.92 6.91
C LYS A 203 11.91 9.93 8.44
N GLY A 204 12.86 9.23 9.04
CA GLY A 204 13.09 9.26 10.48
C GLY A 204 13.80 10.54 10.93
N LYS A 205 13.86 10.76 12.25
CA LYS A 205 14.49 11.95 12.85
C LYS A 205 16.01 12.03 12.59
N ARG A 206 16.65 10.92 12.24
CA ARG A 206 18.09 10.87 11.90
C ARG A 206 18.32 10.92 10.38
N GLY A 207 17.27 11.14 9.58
CA GLY A 207 17.32 11.17 8.12
C GLY A 207 17.24 9.79 7.44
N GLU A 208 17.16 8.72 8.24
CA GLU A 208 16.98 7.35 7.77
C GLU A 208 15.64 7.18 7.05
N THR A 209 15.56 6.18 6.18
CA THR A 209 14.30 5.81 5.53
C THR A 209 13.65 4.71 6.34
N LEU A 210 12.46 4.99 6.87
CA LEU A 210 11.68 4.06 7.67
C LEU A 210 10.56 3.47 6.81
N ILE A 211 10.38 2.14 6.89
CA ILE A 211 9.28 1.39 6.31
C ILE A 211 8.36 0.98 7.44
N TYR A 212 7.07 1.26 7.29
CA TYR A 212 6.03 0.82 8.20
C TYR A 212 5.19 -0.25 7.52
N LEU A 213 4.87 -1.31 8.25
CA LEU A 213 3.90 -2.32 7.83
C LEU A 213 2.76 -2.37 8.83
N ILE A 214 1.53 -2.42 8.35
CA ILE A 214 0.34 -2.59 9.20
C ILE A 214 -0.35 -3.92 8.86
N SER A 215 -0.72 -4.65 9.90
CA SER A 215 -1.51 -5.87 9.83
C SER A 215 -2.88 -5.63 10.43
N ASP A 216 -3.90 -6.20 9.80
CA ASP A 216 -5.21 -6.37 10.42
C ASP A 216 -5.29 -7.74 11.14
N ASP A 217 -6.20 -7.87 12.10
CA ASP A 217 -6.52 -9.16 12.72
C ASP A 217 -7.57 -9.95 11.93
N ASN A 218 -8.20 -9.35 10.90
CA ASN A 218 -9.24 -9.95 10.07
C ASN A 218 -10.36 -10.62 10.90
N PHE A 219 -10.66 -10.07 12.09
CA PHE A 219 -11.59 -10.63 13.07
C PHE A 219 -11.27 -12.08 13.49
N SER A 220 -10.00 -12.50 13.41
CA SER A 220 -9.52 -13.86 13.69
C SER A 220 -8.63 -13.88 14.93
N SER A 221 -8.81 -14.89 15.79
CA SER A 221 -7.93 -15.08 16.95
C SER A 221 -6.49 -15.51 16.60
N ASN A 222 -6.24 -15.85 15.34
CA ASN A 222 -4.93 -16.30 14.84
C ASN A 222 -4.12 -15.18 14.16
N GLN A 223 -4.69 -13.97 14.03
CA GLN A 223 -4.06 -12.80 13.41
C GLN A 223 -4.08 -11.63 14.40
N ARG A 224 -3.24 -10.63 14.17
CA ARG A 224 -3.04 -9.52 15.11
C ARG A 224 -3.04 -8.19 14.40
N THR A 225 -3.63 -7.18 15.05
CA THR A 225 -3.39 -5.79 14.67
C THR A 225 -1.97 -5.39 15.08
N LEU A 226 -1.09 -5.23 14.08
CA LEU A 226 0.32 -4.88 14.30
C LEU A 226 0.68 -3.62 13.51
N LEU A 227 1.52 -2.78 14.11
CA LEU A 227 2.27 -1.75 13.40
C LEU A 227 3.76 -2.05 13.60
N MET A 228 4.44 -2.43 12.53
CA MET A 228 5.87 -2.71 12.53
C MET A 228 6.63 -1.59 11.83
N MET A 229 7.84 -1.31 12.31
CA MET A 229 8.75 -0.31 11.74
C MET A 229 10.11 -0.94 11.47
N PHE A 230 10.64 -0.69 10.28
CA PHE A 230 11.95 -1.15 9.83
C PHE A 230 12.76 0.02 9.27
N GLU A 231 14.07 -0.02 9.43
CA GLU A 231 14.97 0.88 8.70
C GLU A 231 15.36 0.24 7.37
N LEU A 232 15.13 0.95 6.26
CA LEU A 232 15.64 0.55 4.96
C LEU A 232 17.12 0.92 4.87
N ILE A 233 17.96 -0.06 5.18
CA ILE A 233 19.41 0.07 5.01
C ILE A 233 19.72 0.03 3.51
N GLY A 234 20.60 0.91 3.04
CA GLY A 234 21.20 0.77 1.70
C GLY A 234 22.03 -0.50 1.59
N LYS A 235 22.94 -0.60 0.62
CA LYS A 235 23.99 -1.61 0.68
C LYS A 235 24.64 -1.49 2.09
N PRO A 236 24.67 -2.55 2.91
CA PRO A 236 25.07 -2.41 4.31
C PRO A 236 26.43 -1.72 4.36
N PRO A 237 26.67 -0.81 5.32
CA PRO A 237 28.03 -0.38 5.63
C PRO A 237 28.84 -1.66 5.82
N SER A 238 29.98 -1.77 5.13
CA SER A 238 30.86 -2.93 5.21
C SER A 238 31.05 -3.33 6.67
N GLY A 239 30.46 -4.45 7.08
CA GLY A 239 30.57 -4.99 8.45
C GLY A 239 29.26 -5.29 9.19
N ARG A 240 28.08 -4.85 8.73
CA ARG A 240 26.80 -5.32 9.30
C ARG A 240 26.12 -6.34 8.37
N LYS A 241 25.97 -7.57 8.86
CA LYS A 241 25.06 -8.55 8.25
C LYS A 241 23.63 -8.04 8.42
N ALA A 242 22.88 -7.97 7.33
CA ALA A 242 21.42 -7.79 7.39
C ALA A 242 20.82 -9.05 8.05
N PHE A 243 19.85 -8.85 8.93
CA PHE A 243 19.04 -9.92 9.51
C PHE A 243 17.87 -10.26 8.58
#